data_AF-A0A964DDU0-F1
#
_entry.id   AF-A0A964DDU0-F1
#
_cell.length_a   1.000
_cell.length_b   1.000
_cell.length_c   1.000
_cell.angle_alpha   90.00
_cell.angle_beta   90.00
_cell.angle_gamma   90.00
#
_symmetry.space_group_name_H-M   'P 1'
#
loop_
_entity.id
_entity.type
_entity.pdbx_description
1 polymer ?
#
loop_
_entity_poly.entity_id
_entity_poly.type
_entity_poly.pdbx_seq_one_letter_code
_entity_poly.pdbx_strand_id
1 'polypeptide(L)' 'MLKRFILHDCGDWRRTQREKRFCKHIGALMLALPEEVARGVLIGIKREKWKFSQYTGRGDVL' A
#
# COMPACT_ATOMS: atom_id res chain seq x y z
N MET A 1 -10.72 3.08 -15.78
CA MET A 1 -10.11 3.73 -14.60
C MET A 1 -8.91 2.89 -14.15
N LEU A 2 -7.68 3.41 -14.18
CA LEU A 2 -6.49 2.68 -13.75
C LEU A 2 -6.57 2.42 -12.24
N LYS A 3 -6.64 1.15 -11.84
CA LYS A 3 -6.59 0.76 -10.41
C LYS A 3 -5.17 0.99 -9.90
N ARG A 4 -5.00 1.70 -8.78
CA ARG A 4 -3.69 1.87 -8.13
C ARG A 4 -3.51 0.78 -7.09
N PHE A 5 -2.29 0.28 -6.93
CA PHE A 5 -1.98 -0.83 -6.02
C PHE A 5 -0.84 -0.48 -5.09
N ILE A 6 -0.99 -0.86 -3.82
CA ILE A 6 0.11 -0.94 -2.86
C ILE A 6 0.46 -2.42 -2.79
N LEU A 7 1.62 -2.75 -3.32
CA LEU A 7 2.13 -4.11 -3.42
C LEU A 7 3.30 -4.26 -2.46
N HIS A 8 3.28 -5.33 -1.67
CA HIS A 8 4.37 -5.68 -0.78
C HIS A 8 4.34 -7.18 -0.47
N ASP A 9 5.45 -7.73 0.00
CA ASP A 9 5.61 -9.17 0.20
C ASP A 9 6.15 -9.59 1.57
N CYS A 10 6.33 -8.65 2.51
CA CYS A 10 6.79 -9.02 3.85
C CYS A 10 5.75 -9.87 4.61
N GLY A 11 6.20 -10.67 5.59
CA GLY A 11 5.35 -11.61 6.33
C GLY A 11 4.12 -10.98 7.00
N ASP A 12 4.25 -9.76 7.51
CA ASP A 12 3.13 -9.03 8.13
C ASP A 12 2.06 -8.59 7.10
N TRP A 13 2.48 -8.38 5.84
CA TRP A 13 1.64 -7.78 4.81
C TRP A 13 0.41 -8.61 4.50
N ARG A 14 0.54 -9.94 4.49
CA ARG A 14 -0.56 -10.86 4.18
C ARG A 14 -1.79 -10.63 5.06
N ARG A 15 -1.57 -10.26 6.33
CA ARG A 15 -2.62 -9.88 7.28
C ARG A 15 -3.02 -8.42 7.11
N THR A 16 -2.05 -7.50 7.17
CA THR A 16 -2.34 -6.06 7.20
C THR A 16 -3.01 -5.54 5.94
N GLN A 17 -2.72 -6.13 4.77
CA GLN A 17 -3.38 -5.78 3.50
C GLN A 17 -4.90 -5.98 3.55
N ARG A 18 -5.38 -7.03 4.26
CA ARG A 18 -6.81 -7.37 4.35
C ARG A 18 -7.54 -6.41 5.29
N GLU A 19 -6.84 -5.92 6.30
CA GLU A 19 -7.33 -4.96 7.28
C GLU A 19 -7.15 -3.49 6.82
N LYS A 20 -6.62 -3.26 5.61
CA LYS A 20 -6.20 -1.93 5.11
C LYS A 20 -5.25 -1.21 6.08
N ARG A 21 -4.40 -1.95 6.79
CA ARG A 21 -3.37 -1.45 7.71
C ARG A 21 -1.99 -1.48 7.05
N PHE A 22 -1.08 -0.66 7.53
CA PHE A 22 0.32 -0.72 7.14
C PHE A 22 1.09 -1.70 8.02
N CYS A 23 1.99 -2.48 7.40
CA CYS A 23 3.07 -3.11 8.15
C CYS A 23 4.15 -2.06 8.47
N LYS A 24 5.11 -2.39 9.34
CA LYS A 24 6.18 -1.47 9.75
C LYS A 24 6.97 -0.89 8.56
N HIS A 25 7.12 -1.66 7.47
CA HIS A 25 7.85 -1.22 6.28
C HIS A 25 7.10 -0.13 5.51
N ILE A 26 5.80 -0.34 5.23
CA ILE A 26 4.99 0.65 4.53
C ILE A 26 4.75 1.87 5.43
N GLY A 27 4.59 1.67 6.74
CA GLY A 27 4.54 2.77 7.70
C GLY A 27 5.81 3.63 7.66
N ALA A 28 6.99 3.00 7.71
CA ALA A 28 8.27 3.68 7.60
C ALA A 28 8.43 4.40 6.25
N LEU A 29 8.02 3.79 5.14
CA LEU A 29 8.03 4.43 3.83
C LEU A 29 7.17 5.70 3.82
N MET A 30 5.94 5.65 4.34
CA MET A 30 5.06 6.82 4.40
C MET A 30 5.66 7.97 5.23
N LEU A 31 6.42 7.65 6.27
CA LEU A 31 7.12 8.63 7.10
C LEU A 31 8.40 9.18 6.46
N ALA A 32 9.01 8.43 5.53
CA ALA A 32 10.22 8.83 4.81
C ALA A 32 9.92 9.65 3.53
N LEU A 33 8.69 9.57 3.02
CA LEU A 33 8.26 10.36 1.86
C LEU A 33 8.09 11.84 2.24
N PRO A 34 8.29 12.78 1.28
CA PRO A 34 7.86 14.17 1.46
C PRO A 34 6.39 14.25 1.88
N GLU A 35 6.05 15.18 2.77
CA GLU A 35 4.72 15.24 3.39
C GLU A 35 3.62 15.30 2.33
N GLU A 36 3.77 16.12 1.29
CA GLU A 36 2.77 16.26 0.23
C GLU A 36 2.53 14.95 -0.53
N VAL A 37 3.57 14.15 -0.73
CA VAL A 37 3.48 12.85 -1.41
C VAL A 37 2.75 11.85 -0.52
N ALA A 38 3.19 11.71 0.73
CA ALA A 38 2.56 10.82 1.70
C ALA A 38 1.07 11.17 1.90
N ARG A 39 0.77 12.47 2.11
CA ARG A 39 -0.60 12.98 2.21
C ARG A 39 -1.44 12.64 0.99
N GLY A 40 -0.90 12.80 -0.22
CA GLY A 40 -1.59 12.45 -1.46
C GLY A 40 -1.96 10.97 -1.55
N VAL A 41 -1.05 10.08 -1.15
CA VAL A 41 -1.30 8.64 -1.09
C VAL A 41 -2.37 8.31 -0.05
N LEU A 42 -2.25 8.84 1.18
CA LEU A 42 -3.21 8.60 2.26
C LEU A 42 -4.62 9.08 1.92
N ILE A 43 -4.76 10.26 1.32
CA ILE A 43 -6.05 10.76 0.81
C ILE A 43 -6.60 9.82 -0.26
N GLY A 44 -5.73 9.33 -1.16
CA GLY A 44 -6.11 8.34 -2.16
C GLY A 44 -6.64 7.04 -1.52
N ILE A 45 -5.98 6.55 -0.47
CA ILE A 45 -6.40 5.33 0.27
C ILE A 45 -7.77 5.57 0.91
N LYS A 46 -7.97 6.72 1.59
CA LYS A 46 -9.26 7.10 2.19
C LYS A 46 -10.39 7.20 1.16
N ARG A 47 -10.07 7.61 -0.07
CA ARG A 47 -11.01 7.69 -1.20
C ARG A 47 -11.11 6.37 -1.99
N GLU A 48 -10.60 5.27 -1.47
CA GLU A 48 -10.63 3.93 -2.08
C GLU A 48 -10.01 3.86 -3.49
N LYS A 49 -9.07 4.75 -3.80
CA LYS A 49 -8.36 4.77 -5.10
C LYS A 49 -7.24 3.72 -5.17
N TRP A 50 -6.86 3.15 -4.02
CA TRP A 50 -5.79 2.17 -3.89
C TRP A 50 -6.34 0.83 -3.40
N LYS A 51 -5.83 -0.25 -3.97
CA LYS A 51 -6.00 -1.61 -3.47
C LYS A 51 -4.70 -2.10 -2.85
N PHE A 52 -4.81 -2.82 -1.74
CA PHE A 52 -3.68 -3.49 -1.11
C PHE A 52 -3.66 -4.92 -1.63
N SER A 53 -2.53 -5.37 -2.16
CA SER A 53 -2.37 -6.73 -2.68
C SER A 53 -0.97 -7.27 -2.38
N GLN A 54 -0.83 -8.58 -2.39
CA GLN A 54 0.42 -9.28 -2.19
C GLN A 54 1.26 -9.18 -3.46
N TYR A 55 2.50 -8.73 -3.33
CA TYR A 55 3.45 -8.89 -4.43
C TYR A 55 3.93 -10.34 -4.49
N THR A 56 3.90 -10.95 -5.68
CA THR A 56 4.28 -12.36 -5.90
C THR A 56 5.51 -12.50 -6.80
N GLY A 57 6.15 -11.39 -7.19
CA GLY A 57 7.31 -11.40 -8.09
C GLY A 57 6.98 -11.61 -9.57
N ARG A 58 5.73 -11.90 -9.94
CA ARG A 58 5.33 -12.18 -11.34
C ARG A 58 4.73 -11.00 -12.11
N GLY A 59 4.59 -9.83 -11.47
CA GLY A 59 3.87 -8.70 -12.07
C GLY A 59 2.35 -8.84 -12.08
N ASP A 60 1.84 -10.04 -11.75
CA ASP A 60 0.43 -10.31 -11.58
C ASP A 60 -0.04 -9.78 -10.23
N VAL A 61 -1.04 -8.90 -10.26
CA VAL A 61 -1.72 -8.42 -9.06
C VAL A 61 -2.93 -9.31 -8.81
N LEU A 62 -2.85 -10.19 -7.81
CA LEU A 62 -3.98 -11.01 -7.34
C LEU A 62 -4.96 -10.18 -6.50
#